data_AF-A0A8J4TLJ1-F1
#
_entry.id   AF-A0A8J4TLJ1-F1
#
_cell.length_a   1.000
_cell.length_b   1.000
_cell.length_c   1.000
_cell.angle_alpha   90.00
_cell.angle_beta   90.00
_cell.angle_gamma   90.00
#
_symmetry.space_group_name_H-M   'P 1'
#
loop_
_entity.id
_entity.type
_entity.pdbx_description
1 polymer ?
#
loop_
_entity_poly.entity_id
_entity_poly.type
_entity_poly.pdbx_seq_one_letter_code
_entity_poly.pdbx_strand_id
1 'polypeptide(L)'
;MYIMNDRFGLGKRFDGIGGLSGGGATSRLLINYKEPYRSQILDYLFKPNFGASLHILKVEIGGDSQTTDGTEPSHMHNGTDENYFRGYEWWLMKEAKKRNPNITLIGLPWAFPGWVGNGSNWPYSFPDITSNYVVSWVIGAKKYHGLDIDYVGVWNEREFDSKYIQVLRDTLDRAGLTNIGIIAADGNWAISDAMLVDPYLNDAVEIIGVHYPGTTTVRDALLTGKKLWSSEDYSTFNDNFGAGCWARILNWNYVNGRMTSTISWNLIASYYEDLSFGRDGLMTAEEPWSGHYVVEAPIWITAHTTQFAQPGWTYLQTIGNLTHGGSYVALTDGQGNLTIIIETMTRNHSECIRPSLPPFNVSAQEATFHLKSSFASITQLQLWYSKLNFNTKKNVLFKKDDPIKISDGYFTLKLDVDEIYTLTTVTTGHKGFYPDPPNSASFPKKYFDDFNVENPPFSEAPYFADQTGVFEYFTNFSDPGPHNLTLRQVVKQRPVSWGYDADQTISIIGDHSWQDITVSCDIYLETADGGVFVAARVDQSGEEVRRSKGVFYWVFANGTYKVTNDIVGKKVLAEGLSGTRRGIWHTLTLTVK
;
A
#
# COMPACT_ATOMS: atom_id res chain seq x y z
N MET A 1 12.79 -33.93 14.48
CA MET A 1 11.36 -34.19 14.79
C MET A 1 10.76 -32.91 15.33
N TYR A 2 9.65 -32.47 14.77
CA TYR A 2 8.95 -31.23 15.14
C TYR A 2 7.58 -31.58 15.72
N ILE A 3 7.30 -31.16 16.95
CA ILE A 3 6.09 -31.56 17.68
C ILE A 3 5.03 -30.49 17.47
N MET A 4 3.82 -30.83 17.05
CA MET A 4 2.66 -29.94 17.04
C MET A 4 1.80 -30.26 18.26
N ASN A 5 1.73 -29.34 19.22
CA ASN A 5 1.08 -29.61 20.51
C ASN A 5 0.51 -28.34 21.14
N ASP A 6 -0.66 -28.47 21.75
CA ASP A 6 -1.37 -27.41 22.48
C ASP A 6 -1.48 -27.69 24.00
N ARG A 7 -0.95 -28.82 24.49
CA ARG A 7 -1.05 -29.22 25.91
C ARG A 7 -0.52 -28.17 26.90
N PHE A 8 0.47 -27.38 26.51
CA PHE A 8 1.10 -26.35 27.36
C PHE A 8 0.53 -24.95 27.13
N GLY A 9 -0.62 -24.87 26.46
CA GLY A 9 -1.25 -23.63 26.03
C GLY A 9 -0.85 -23.23 24.62
N LEU A 10 -1.41 -22.10 24.20
CA LEU A 10 -1.23 -21.54 22.87
C LEU A 10 -0.26 -20.34 22.92
N GLY A 11 0.19 -19.92 21.74
CA GLY A 11 0.97 -18.72 21.52
C GLY A 11 0.09 -17.46 21.46
N LYS A 12 0.52 -16.44 20.71
CA LYS A 12 -0.29 -15.23 20.51
C LYS A 12 -1.38 -15.45 19.47
N ARG A 13 -2.44 -14.66 19.58
CA ARG A 13 -3.50 -14.55 18.59
C ARG A 13 -2.93 -13.97 17.29
N PHE A 14 -3.26 -14.58 16.17
CA PHE A 14 -2.97 -14.09 14.82
C PHE A 14 -3.98 -13.00 14.44
N ASP A 15 -3.47 -11.88 13.94
CA ASP A 15 -4.24 -10.68 13.66
C ASP A 15 -4.48 -10.45 12.16
N GLY A 16 -3.75 -11.14 11.27
CA GLY A 16 -4.01 -11.13 9.83
C GLY A 16 -2.78 -10.79 8.97
N ILE A 17 -2.92 -10.94 7.64
CA ILE A 17 -1.93 -10.48 6.65
C ILE A 17 -2.63 -9.42 5.79
N GLY A 18 -1.91 -8.34 5.48
CA GLY A 18 -2.47 -7.20 4.77
C GLY A 18 -1.66 -6.71 3.57
N GLY A 19 -2.29 -5.80 2.83
CA GLY A 19 -1.65 -4.96 1.82
C GLY A 19 -2.00 -3.49 2.04
N LEU A 20 -1.10 -2.60 1.65
CA LEU A 20 -1.20 -1.15 1.83
C LEU A 20 -1.42 -0.45 0.48
N SER A 21 -2.52 0.30 0.36
CA SER A 21 -2.78 1.21 -0.76
C SER A 21 -2.48 2.65 -0.36
N GLY A 22 -1.71 3.36 -1.16
CA GLY A 22 -1.17 4.68 -0.83
C GLY A 22 0.28 4.65 -0.37
N GLY A 23 0.73 5.75 0.23
CA GLY A 23 2.13 6.03 0.50
C GLY A 23 3.08 5.81 -0.68
N GLY A 24 2.76 6.19 -1.92
CA GLY A 24 1.75 7.16 -2.35
C GLY A 24 1.26 6.85 -3.74
N ALA A 25 -0.02 7.07 -4.03
CA ALA A 25 -0.57 6.89 -5.37
C ALA A 25 -0.43 5.49 -5.98
N THR A 26 -0.23 4.47 -5.15
CA THR A 26 0.12 3.11 -5.61
C THR A 26 -1.04 2.41 -6.33
N SER A 27 -2.28 2.84 -6.09
CA SER A 27 -3.49 2.35 -6.78
C SER A 27 -3.97 3.26 -7.92
N ARG A 28 -3.20 4.28 -8.31
CA ARG A 28 -3.67 5.38 -9.19
C ARG A 28 -4.22 4.93 -10.54
N LEU A 29 -3.57 3.96 -11.18
CA LEU A 29 -3.91 3.46 -12.51
C LEU A 29 -5.00 2.37 -12.48
N LEU A 30 -5.23 1.73 -11.32
CA LEU A 30 -6.18 0.62 -11.17
C LEU A 30 -7.62 1.04 -11.49
N ILE A 31 -8.02 2.24 -11.06
CA ILE A 31 -9.39 2.72 -11.18
C ILE A 31 -9.88 2.85 -12.63
N ASN A 32 -8.93 2.98 -13.57
CA ASN A 32 -9.19 3.19 -14.99
C ASN A 32 -9.26 1.89 -15.79
N TYR A 33 -9.01 0.73 -15.17
CA TYR A 33 -9.16 -0.55 -15.85
C TYR A 33 -10.62 -0.75 -16.27
N LYS A 34 -10.78 -1.22 -17.51
CA LYS A 34 -12.09 -1.66 -18.01
C LYS A 34 -12.50 -2.97 -17.33
N GLU A 35 -13.81 -3.14 -17.17
CA GLU A 35 -14.36 -4.45 -16.82
C GLU A 35 -14.19 -5.43 -18.00
N PRO A 36 -13.97 -6.73 -17.74
CA PRO A 36 -14.02 -7.38 -16.42
C PRO A 36 -12.69 -7.32 -15.63
N TYR A 37 -11.61 -6.81 -16.24
CA TYR A 37 -10.25 -6.94 -15.70
C TYR A 37 -10.08 -6.27 -14.33
N ARG A 38 -10.67 -5.08 -14.14
CA ARG A 38 -10.65 -4.39 -12.84
C ARG A 38 -11.27 -5.25 -11.73
N SER A 39 -12.44 -5.84 -11.97
CA SER A 39 -13.07 -6.74 -11.00
C SER A 39 -12.29 -8.04 -10.79
N GLN A 40 -11.60 -8.56 -11.81
CA GLN A 40 -10.76 -9.75 -11.70
C GLN A 40 -9.53 -9.50 -10.81
N ILE A 41 -8.87 -8.35 -10.98
CA ILE A 41 -7.75 -7.91 -10.14
C ILE A 41 -8.20 -7.84 -8.66
N LEU A 42 -9.33 -7.17 -8.40
CA LEU A 42 -9.89 -7.07 -7.05
C LEU A 42 -10.27 -8.43 -6.45
N ASP A 43 -10.69 -9.40 -7.28
CA ASP A 43 -10.93 -10.78 -6.84
C ASP A 43 -9.63 -11.46 -6.41
N TYR A 44 -8.53 -11.30 -7.16
CA TYR A 44 -7.23 -11.84 -6.76
C TYR A 44 -6.72 -11.27 -5.44
N LEU A 45 -7.00 -10.00 -5.13
CA LEU A 45 -6.59 -9.37 -3.89
C LEU A 45 -7.48 -9.77 -2.70
N PHE A 46 -8.81 -9.64 -2.84
CA PHE A 46 -9.72 -9.61 -1.68
C PHE A 46 -10.71 -10.76 -1.61
N LYS A 47 -10.98 -11.49 -2.70
CA LYS A 47 -12.00 -12.54 -2.68
C LYS A 47 -11.52 -13.72 -1.83
N PRO A 48 -12.27 -14.12 -0.79
CA PRO A 48 -11.89 -15.26 0.04
C PRO A 48 -11.77 -16.55 -0.77
N ASN A 49 -10.79 -17.39 -0.43
CA ASN A 49 -10.53 -18.67 -1.10
C ASN A 49 -10.36 -18.51 -2.63
N PHE A 50 -9.62 -17.48 -3.06
CA PHE A 50 -9.37 -17.23 -4.49
C PHE A 50 -7.90 -16.93 -4.77
N GLY A 51 -7.44 -15.72 -4.45
CA GLY A 51 -6.04 -15.32 -4.58
C GLY A 51 -5.43 -15.06 -3.21
N ALA A 52 -4.84 -13.87 -3.06
CA ALA A 52 -4.22 -13.39 -1.83
C ALA A 52 -5.21 -13.34 -0.66
N SER A 53 -6.51 -13.22 -0.90
CA SER A 53 -7.57 -13.35 0.11
C SER A 53 -7.29 -12.52 1.37
N LEU A 54 -6.85 -11.27 1.20
CA LEU A 54 -6.28 -10.45 2.26
C LEU A 54 -7.23 -10.27 3.45
N HIS A 55 -6.64 -10.24 4.66
CA HIS A 55 -7.36 -10.02 5.91
C HIS A 55 -7.43 -8.55 6.29
N ILE A 56 -6.45 -7.75 5.86
CA ILE A 56 -6.28 -6.36 6.23
C ILE A 56 -6.07 -5.55 4.95
N LEU A 57 -6.75 -4.41 4.86
CA LEU A 57 -6.45 -3.35 3.91
C LEU A 57 -6.09 -2.09 4.71
N LYS A 58 -4.84 -1.63 4.56
CA LYS A 58 -4.37 -0.34 5.09
C LYS A 58 -4.40 0.67 3.95
N VAL A 59 -4.95 1.85 4.19
CA VAL A 59 -5.04 2.93 3.19
C VAL A 59 -4.40 4.21 3.71
N GLU A 60 -3.82 4.99 2.81
CA GLU A 60 -3.44 6.36 3.09
C GLU A 60 -4.67 7.24 3.39
N ILE A 61 -4.56 8.08 4.43
CA ILE A 61 -5.42 9.25 4.60
C ILE A 61 -4.76 10.39 3.84
N GLY A 62 -5.22 10.62 2.61
CA GLY A 62 -4.61 11.59 1.69
C GLY A 62 -4.40 12.97 2.31
N GLY A 63 -3.23 13.56 2.03
CA GLY A 63 -2.76 14.80 2.67
C GLY A 63 -2.37 15.91 1.72
N ASP A 64 -2.74 15.81 0.44
CA ASP A 64 -2.43 16.77 -0.65
C ASP A 64 -0.94 16.90 -1.01
N SER A 65 -0.10 15.97 -0.53
CA SER A 65 1.36 16.02 -0.64
C SER A 65 1.91 14.75 -1.29
N GLN A 66 3.13 14.81 -1.81
CA GLN A 66 3.86 13.67 -2.35
C GLN A 66 4.19 12.67 -1.23
N THR A 67 3.80 11.41 -1.41
CA THR A 67 3.94 10.34 -0.41
C THR A 67 4.61 9.06 -0.88
N THR A 68 5.08 8.98 -2.14
CA THR A 68 6.24 8.22 -2.70
C THR A 68 6.17 8.24 -4.23
N ASP A 69 5.05 7.80 -4.83
CA ASP A 69 4.85 7.72 -6.29
C ASP A 69 3.83 8.74 -6.83
N GLY A 70 3.33 9.61 -5.95
CA GLY A 70 2.37 10.64 -6.27
C GLY A 70 1.73 11.24 -5.03
N THR A 71 0.82 12.19 -5.25
CA THR A 71 0.03 12.82 -4.20
C THR A 71 -1.34 12.17 -4.09
N GLU A 72 -1.87 12.05 -2.87
CA GLU A 72 -3.26 11.65 -2.64
C GLU A 72 -4.13 12.80 -2.08
N PRO A 73 -5.35 12.99 -2.61
CA PRO A 73 -6.19 14.11 -2.25
C PRO A 73 -6.78 13.97 -0.84
N SER A 74 -6.69 15.03 -0.06
CA SER A 74 -7.30 15.12 1.25
C SER A 74 -8.81 15.30 1.19
N HIS A 75 -9.52 14.79 2.19
CA HIS A 75 -10.93 15.11 2.40
C HIS A 75 -11.15 16.56 2.85
N MET A 76 -10.10 17.31 3.22
CA MET A 76 -10.18 18.73 3.60
C MET A 76 -8.99 19.54 3.04
N HIS A 77 -9.08 20.07 1.83
CA HIS A 77 -8.01 20.90 1.24
C HIS A 77 -7.75 22.21 2.01
N ASN A 78 -8.76 22.68 2.75
CA ASN A 78 -8.67 23.83 3.65
C ASN A 78 -9.57 23.62 4.88
N GLY A 79 -9.42 24.46 5.92
CA GLY A 79 -10.13 24.28 7.19
C GLY A 79 -11.66 24.43 7.15
N THR A 80 -12.25 24.76 6.00
CA THR A 80 -13.71 24.84 5.80
C THR A 80 -14.24 23.90 4.71
N ASP A 81 -13.34 23.13 4.08
CA ASP A 81 -13.67 22.19 3.02
C ASP A 81 -13.82 20.78 3.60
N GLU A 82 -14.88 20.07 3.22
CA GLU A 82 -15.09 18.66 3.52
C GLU A 82 -15.65 17.95 2.28
N ASN A 83 -14.90 17.00 1.73
CA ASN A 83 -15.35 16.15 0.64
C ASN A 83 -14.82 14.72 0.81
N TYR A 84 -15.74 13.81 1.07
CA TYR A 84 -15.45 12.41 1.33
C TYR A 84 -15.55 11.55 0.06
N PHE A 85 -15.46 12.14 -1.14
CA PHE A 85 -15.58 11.45 -2.42
C PHE A 85 -14.37 11.63 -3.33
N ARG A 86 -13.29 12.25 -2.82
CA ARG A 86 -12.03 12.41 -3.54
C ARG A 86 -11.18 11.15 -3.54
N GLY A 87 -10.34 11.02 -4.56
CA GLY A 87 -9.40 9.92 -4.70
C GLY A 87 -10.11 8.58 -4.91
N TYR A 88 -9.42 7.49 -4.55
CA TYR A 88 -9.85 6.13 -4.85
C TYR A 88 -9.91 5.21 -3.63
N GLU A 89 -9.38 5.62 -2.47
CA GLU A 89 -9.34 4.76 -1.30
C GLU A 89 -10.72 4.42 -0.74
N TRP A 90 -11.67 5.36 -0.82
CA TRP A 90 -13.07 5.09 -0.50
C TRP A 90 -13.67 3.98 -1.36
N TRP A 91 -13.37 4.02 -2.67
CA TRP A 91 -13.82 3.01 -3.62
C TRP A 91 -13.14 1.66 -3.35
N LEU A 92 -11.84 1.65 -3.12
CA LEU A 92 -11.07 0.43 -2.89
C LEU A 92 -11.53 -0.28 -1.62
N MET A 93 -11.73 0.46 -0.52
CA MET A 93 -12.27 -0.10 0.72
C MET A 93 -13.68 -0.70 0.54
N LYS A 94 -14.55 -0.05 -0.24
CA LYS A 94 -15.89 -0.59 -0.58
C LYS A 94 -15.78 -1.88 -1.42
N GLU A 95 -14.91 -1.91 -2.42
CA GLU A 95 -14.71 -3.09 -3.26
C GLU A 95 -14.09 -4.27 -2.49
N ALA A 96 -13.21 -3.98 -1.53
CA ALA A 96 -12.67 -4.97 -0.62
C ALA A 96 -13.75 -5.51 0.32
N LYS A 97 -14.50 -4.65 1.02
CA LYS A 97 -15.61 -5.06 1.91
C LYS A 97 -16.71 -5.82 1.19
N LYS A 98 -16.99 -5.48 -0.07
CA LYS A 98 -17.97 -6.22 -0.91
C LYS A 98 -17.57 -7.68 -1.13
N ARG A 99 -16.26 -7.96 -1.22
CA ARG A 99 -15.72 -9.32 -1.41
C ARG A 99 -15.47 -10.04 -0.09
N ASN A 100 -14.94 -9.32 0.89
CA ASN A 100 -14.68 -9.81 2.24
C ASN A 100 -15.25 -8.81 3.27
N PRO A 101 -16.49 -9.02 3.74
CA PRO A 101 -17.11 -8.14 4.75
C PRO A 101 -16.31 -8.06 6.06
N ASN A 102 -15.51 -9.09 6.35
CA ASN A 102 -14.70 -9.19 7.56
C ASN A 102 -13.29 -8.61 7.42
N ILE A 103 -12.95 -8.00 6.28
CA ILE A 103 -11.63 -7.36 6.11
C ILE A 103 -11.45 -6.23 7.13
N THR A 104 -10.30 -6.19 7.78
CA THR A 104 -9.92 -5.09 8.68
C THR A 104 -9.51 -3.87 7.85
N LEU A 105 -10.04 -2.70 8.17
CA LEU A 105 -9.70 -1.43 7.52
C LEU A 105 -8.86 -0.54 8.44
N ILE A 106 -7.75 -0.04 7.92
CA ILE A 106 -6.80 0.83 8.64
C ILE A 106 -6.59 2.11 7.85
N GLY A 107 -6.65 3.28 8.51
CA GLY A 107 -6.26 4.56 7.92
C GLY A 107 -4.99 5.12 8.57
N LEU A 108 -4.02 5.58 7.77
CA LEU A 108 -2.80 6.23 8.27
C LEU A 108 -2.48 7.48 7.43
N PRO A 109 -2.24 8.65 8.03
CA PRO A 109 -1.74 9.82 7.31
C PRO A 109 -0.24 9.71 7.01
N TRP A 110 0.16 9.97 5.77
CA TRP A 110 1.55 10.28 5.41
C TRP A 110 1.82 11.77 5.51
N ALA A 111 0.88 12.59 5.04
CA ALA A 111 0.98 14.05 5.05
C ALA A 111 -0.31 14.67 5.57
N PHE A 112 -0.30 15.98 5.78
CA PHE A 112 -1.50 16.74 6.17
C PHE A 112 -1.63 18.00 5.30
N PRO A 113 -2.85 18.46 5.00
CA PRO A 113 -3.06 19.75 4.34
C PRO A 113 -2.40 20.90 5.12
N GLY A 114 -1.90 21.92 4.42
CA GLY A 114 -1.07 22.98 5.03
C GLY A 114 -1.75 23.77 6.15
N TRP A 115 -3.09 23.82 6.15
CA TRP A 115 -3.87 24.50 7.18
C TRP A 115 -3.83 23.77 8.53
N VAL A 116 -3.65 22.44 8.53
CA VAL A 116 -3.54 21.63 9.76
C VAL A 116 -2.30 22.01 10.55
N GLY A 117 -1.18 22.28 9.85
CA GLY A 117 0.06 22.74 10.47
C GLY A 117 0.02 24.18 10.98
N ASN A 118 -1.06 24.92 10.73
CA ASN A 118 -1.30 26.31 11.17
C ASN A 118 -0.08 27.24 10.96
N GLY A 119 0.49 27.20 9.76
CA GLY A 119 1.67 28.01 9.40
C GLY A 119 3.02 27.36 9.69
N SER A 120 3.05 26.13 10.22
CA SER A 120 4.26 25.33 10.43
C SER A 120 4.21 24.03 9.61
N ASN A 121 5.39 23.48 9.25
CA ASN A 121 5.50 22.15 8.67
C ASN A 121 5.51 21.06 9.76
N TRP A 122 4.58 21.16 10.72
CA TRP A 122 4.48 20.28 11.89
C TRP A 122 3.02 20.11 12.30
N PRO A 123 2.49 18.87 12.36
CA PRO A 123 1.07 18.64 12.60
C PRO A 123 0.70 18.67 14.09
N TYR A 124 1.65 18.64 15.03
CA TYR A 124 1.31 18.51 16.46
C TYR A 124 1.37 19.83 17.25
N SER A 125 1.58 20.96 16.58
CA SER A 125 1.50 22.29 17.22
C SER A 125 0.13 22.53 17.85
N PHE A 126 -0.92 21.99 17.23
CA PHE A 126 -2.32 22.06 17.67
C PHE A 126 -2.95 20.66 17.54
N PRO A 127 -2.70 19.75 18.51
CA PRO A 127 -3.09 18.35 18.39
C PRO A 127 -4.62 18.14 18.34
N ASP A 128 -5.40 19.09 18.84
CA ASP A 128 -6.86 19.13 18.70
C ASP A 128 -7.29 19.35 17.25
N ILE A 129 -6.63 20.24 16.51
CA ILE A 129 -6.90 20.45 15.07
C ILE A 129 -6.61 19.17 14.29
N THR A 130 -5.44 18.58 14.51
CA THR A 130 -4.99 17.38 13.79
C THR A 130 -5.82 16.15 14.15
N SER A 131 -6.16 15.95 15.42
CA SER A 131 -7.05 14.84 15.80
C SER A 131 -8.45 15.01 15.25
N ASN A 132 -9.02 16.23 15.23
CA ASN A 132 -10.31 16.49 14.61
C ASN A 132 -10.28 16.21 13.09
N TYR A 133 -9.19 16.57 12.40
CA TYR A 133 -8.99 16.22 10.99
C TYR A 133 -9.04 14.70 10.76
N VAL A 134 -8.28 13.92 11.52
CA VAL A 134 -8.26 12.45 11.40
C VAL A 134 -9.61 11.83 11.77
N VAL A 135 -10.23 12.27 12.87
CA VAL A 135 -11.52 11.75 13.32
C VAL A 135 -12.64 12.10 12.33
N SER A 136 -12.59 13.26 11.66
CA SER A 136 -13.56 13.60 10.63
C SER A 136 -13.48 12.66 9.42
N TRP A 137 -12.29 12.17 9.05
CA TRP A 137 -12.11 11.16 8.00
C TRP A 137 -12.82 9.86 8.36
N VAL A 138 -12.65 9.40 9.60
CA VAL A 138 -13.30 8.19 10.13
C VAL A 138 -14.82 8.33 10.14
N ILE A 139 -15.34 9.46 10.62
CA ILE A 139 -16.78 9.75 10.60
C ILE A 139 -17.30 9.76 9.17
N GLY A 140 -16.55 10.37 8.24
CA GLY A 140 -16.88 10.41 6.82
C GLY A 140 -16.95 9.02 6.19
N ALA A 141 -15.99 8.15 6.51
CA ALA A 141 -15.95 6.76 6.07
C ALA A 141 -17.27 6.04 6.38
N LYS A 142 -17.74 6.17 7.63
CA LYS A 142 -19.01 5.55 8.05
C LYS A 142 -20.22 6.22 7.42
N LYS A 143 -20.29 7.55 7.49
CA LYS A 143 -21.47 8.33 7.09
C LYS A 143 -21.77 8.24 5.60
N TYR A 144 -20.74 8.32 4.75
CA TYR A 144 -20.92 8.42 3.29
C TYR A 144 -20.70 7.09 2.57
N HIS A 145 -19.95 6.16 3.16
CA HIS A 145 -19.60 4.87 2.51
C HIS A 145 -20.03 3.64 3.30
N GLY A 146 -20.56 3.80 4.51
CA GLY A 146 -20.95 2.68 5.37
C GLY A 146 -19.75 1.87 5.88
N LEU A 147 -18.54 2.41 5.81
CA LEU A 147 -17.31 1.72 6.18
C LEU A 147 -17.02 1.90 7.67
N ASP A 148 -16.84 0.80 8.38
CA ASP A 148 -16.30 0.80 9.73
C ASP A 148 -14.77 0.71 9.65
N ILE A 149 -14.09 1.74 10.14
CA ILE A 149 -12.63 1.77 10.25
C ILE A 149 -12.26 1.11 11.58
N ASP A 150 -11.38 0.12 11.54
CA ASP A 150 -11.00 -0.65 12.72
C ASP A 150 -9.84 0.02 13.46
N TYR A 151 -8.88 0.60 12.72
CA TYR A 151 -7.70 1.24 13.30
C TYR A 151 -7.31 2.53 12.58
N VAL A 152 -6.74 3.45 13.35
CA VAL A 152 -6.04 4.64 12.82
C VAL A 152 -4.59 4.67 13.28
N GLY A 153 -3.71 5.16 12.41
CA GLY A 153 -2.31 5.41 12.70
C GLY A 153 -2.01 6.85 13.12
N VAL A 154 -0.73 7.16 13.32
CA VAL A 154 -0.26 8.46 13.82
C VAL A 154 0.23 9.36 12.67
N TRP A 155 1.48 9.18 12.24
CA TRP A 155 2.09 9.87 11.10
C TRP A 155 3.23 9.03 10.53
N ASN A 156 3.06 8.56 9.29
CA ASN A 156 3.90 7.53 8.69
C ASN A 156 5.40 7.87 8.69
N GLU A 157 6.24 7.02 9.30
CA GLU A 157 7.70 7.16 9.35
C GLU A 157 8.19 8.55 9.78
N ARG A 158 7.43 9.22 10.64
CA ARG A 158 7.78 10.50 11.24
C ARG A 158 7.79 10.38 12.75
N GLU A 159 8.34 11.41 13.39
CA GLU A 159 8.32 11.49 14.85
C GLU A 159 6.87 11.48 15.34
N PHE A 160 6.58 10.67 16.35
CA PHE A 160 5.29 10.70 17.03
C PHE A 160 5.30 11.76 18.14
N ASP A 161 4.13 12.23 18.52
CA ASP A 161 3.94 13.07 19.70
C ASP A 161 2.98 12.36 20.69
N SER A 162 3.47 12.08 21.89
CA SER A 162 2.70 11.36 22.92
C SER A 162 1.43 12.11 23.32
N LYS A 163 1.48 13.46 23.33
CA LYS A 163 0.33 14.28 23.66
C LYS A 163 -0.72 14.21 22.56
N TYR A 164 -0.32 14.25 21.29
CA TYR A 164 -1.21 14.03 20.16
C TYR A 164 -1.90 12.67 20.23
N ILE A 165 -1.18 11.58 20.50
CA ILE A 165 -1.78 10.23 20.58
C ILE A 165 -2.86 10.18 21.67
N GLN A 166 -2.59 10.75 22.84
CA GLN A 166 -3.58 10.84 23.93
C GLN A 166 -4.78 11.71 23.55
N VAL A 167 -4.55 12.83 22.87
CA VAL A 167 -5.64 13.70 22.37
C VAL A 167 -6.45 12.99 21.29
N LEU A 168 -5.84 12.24 20.38
CA LEU A 168 -6.53 11.44 19.37
C LEU A 168 -7.46 10.41 20.02
N ARG A 169 -6.98 9.69 21.04
CA ARG A 169 -7.81 8.76 21.83
C ARG A 169 -9.03 9.47 22.44
N ASP A 170 -8.80 10.58 23.13
CA ASP A 170 -9.87 11.36 23.76
C ASP A 170 -10.87 11.94 22.74
N THR A 171 -10.39 12.40 21.57
CA THR A 171 -11.24 12.90 20.48
C THR A 171 -12.12 11.77 19.90
N LEU A 172 -11.56 10.58 19.67
CA LEU A 172 -12.32 9.40 19.25
C LEU A 172 -13.40 9.03 20.28
N ASP A 173 -13.05 9.00 21.57
CA ASP A 173 -13.98 8.60 22.63
C ASP A 173 -15.12 9.61 22.79
N ARG A 174 -14.83 10.91 22.74
CA ARG A 174 -15.85 11.98 22.77
C ARG A 174 -16.77 11.94 21.54
N ALA A 175 -16.28 11.46 20.40
CA ALA A 175 -17.09 11.22 19.20
C ALA A 175 -17.90 9.90 19.27
N GLY A 176 -17.77 9.11 20.33
CA GLY A 176 -18.43 7.81 20.49
C GLY A 176 -17.76 6.66 19.70
N LEU A 177 -16.52 6.86 19.25
CA LEU A 177 -15.73 5.92 18.44
C LEU A 177 -14.75 5.11 19.31
N THR A 178 -15.19 4.67 20.49
CA THR A 178 -14.36 3.99 21.50
C THR A 178 -13.79 2.64 21.04
N ASN A 179 -14.36 2.05 19.99
CA ASN A 179 -13.94 0.74 19.46
C ASN A 179 -12.81 0.82 18.43
N ILE A 180 -12.44 2.02 17.98
CA ILE A 180 -11.39 2.19 16.98
C ILE A 180 -10.04 2.16 17.69
N GLY A 181 -9.16 1.23 17.31
CA GLY A 181 -7.83 1.11 17.90
C GLY A 181 -6.84 2.13 17.34
N ILE A 182 -5.82 2.46 18.12
CA ILE A 182 -4.68 3.26 17.65
C ILE A 182 -3.48 2.33 17.45
N ILE A 183 -2.92 2.35 16.23
CA ILE A 183 -1.64 1.74 15.90
C ILE A 183 -0.57 2.83 16.01
N ALA A 184 0.48 2.59 16.77
CA ALA A 184 1.57 3.54 16.91
C ALA A 184 2.95 2.85 16.84
N ALA A 185 3.99 3.46 16.30
CA ALA A 185 4.00 4.78 15.66
C ALA A 185 4.04 4.69 14.12
N ASP A 186 3.97 3.49 13.53
CA ASP A 186 4.25 3.27 12.10
C ASP A 186 5.64 3.84 11.73
N GLY A 187 6.63 3.40 12.51
CA GLY A 187 8.02 3.81 12.41
C GLY A 187 8.94 2.78 13.07
N ASN A 188 9.86 3.22 13.92
CA ASN A 188 10.73 2.31 14.68
C ASN A 188 10.13 1.90 16.05
N TRP A 189 10.87 1.10 16.81
CA TRP A 189 10.42 0.58 18.11
C TRP A 189 10.36 1.62 19.26
N ALA A 190 10.75 2.89 19.06
CA ALA A 190 10.94 3.88 20.13
C ALA A 190 9.68 4.17 20.95
N ILE A 191 8.49 4.05 20.36
CA ILE A 191 7.21 4.20 21.08
C ILE A 191 7.09 3.24 22.27
N SER A 192 7.73 2.07 22.19
CA SER A 192 7.69 1.06 23.23
C SER A 192 8.27 1.56 24.55
N ASP A 193 9.38 2.31 24.51
CA ASP A 193 10.01 2.89 25.70
C ASP A 193 9.11 3.99 26.31
N ALA A 194 8.58 4.88 25.46
CA ALA A 194 7.66 5.92 25.91
C ALA A 194 6.41 5.36 26.62
N MET A 195 5.86 4.24 26.13
CA MET A 195 4.71 3.56 26.74
C MET A 195 5.04 2.91 28.09
N LEU A 196 6.27 2.45 28.31
CA LEU A 196 6.67 1.91 29.62
C LEU A 196 6.76 3.01 30.69
N VAL A 197 7.01 4.26 30.27
CA VAL A 197 7.12 5.42 31.16
C VAL A 197 5.77 6.09 31.40
N ASP A 198 4.93 6.21 30.36
CA ASP A 198 3.65 6.89 30.41
C ASP A 198 2.46 5.91 30.30
N PRO A 199 1.76 5.60 31.42
CA PRO A 199 0.63 4.68 31.41
C PRO A 199 -0.55 5.21 30.59
N TYR A 200 -0.75 6.52 30.46
CA TYR A 200 -1.84 7.09 29.66
C TYR A 200 -1.57 6.92 28.16
N LEU A 201 -0.31 7.08 27.75
CA LEU A 201 0.10 6.74 26.39
C LEU A 201 -0.07 5.24 26.13
N ASN A 202 0.35 4.40 27.08
CA ASN A 202 0.17 2.96 26.96
C ASN A 202 -1.30 2.56 26.82
N ASP A 203 -2.21 3.19 27.57
CA ASP A 203 -3.64 2.91 27.50
C ASP A 203 -4.26 3.40 26.18
N ALA A 204 -3.77 4.51 25.62
CA ALA A 204 -4.24 5.04 24.34
C ALA A 204 -3.87 4.17 23.13
N VAL A 205 -2.71 3.50 23.17
CA VAL A 205 -2.19 2.68 22.06
C VAL A 205 -2.65 1.22 22.19
N GLU A 206 -3.24 0.67 21.13
CA GLU A 206 -3.66 -0.74 21.12
C GLU A 206 -2.57 -1.66 20.56
N ILE A 207 -1.90 -1.22 19.49
CA ILE A 207 -0.91 -2.01 18.74
C ILE A 207 0.37 -1.18 18.56
N ILE A 208 1.51 -1.84 18.76
CA ILE A 208 2.80 -1.30 18.34
C ILE A 208 3.05 -1.74 16.88
N GLY A 209 2.92 -0.80 15.95
CA GLY A 209 3.19 -0.96 14.53
C GLY A 209 4.57 -0.44 14.17
N VAL A 210 5.38 -1.29 13.54
CA VAL A 210 6.74 -0.95 13.10
C VAL A 210 7.00 -1.30 11.65
N HIS A 211 7.97 -0.60 11.06
CA HIS A 211 8.31 -0.70 9.65
C HIS A 211 9.63 -1.45 9.46
N TYR A 212 9.68 -2.34 8.47
CA TYR A 212 10.86 -3.10 8.05
C TYR A 212 11.72 -3.66 9.22
N PRO A 213 11.11 -4.39 10.18
CA PRO A 213 11.75 -4.77 11.45
C PRO A 213 12.88 -5.80 11.34
N GLY A 214 13.15 -6.32 10.13
CA GLY A 214 14.11 -7.39 9.91
C GLY A 214 13.76 -8.66 10.68
N THR A 215 12.46 -8.90 10.89
CA THR A 215 11.90 -10.02 11.67
C THR A 215 12.16 -9.97 13.18
N THR A 216 12.85 -8.94 13.69
CA THR A 216 13.22 -8.84 15.10
C THR A 216 12.29 -7.92 15.89
N THR A 217 12.32 -8.04 17.22
CA THR A 217 11.64 -7.13 18.16
C THR A 217 12.59 -6.70 19.26
N VAL A 218 12.21 -5.71 20.08
CA VAL A 218 13.00 -5.23 21.21
C VAL A 218 12.36 -5.62 22.54
N ARG A 219 13.18 -5.63 23.61
CA ARG A 219 12.73 -6.00 24.96
C ARG A 219 11.55 -5.14 25.43
N ASP A 220 11.61 -3.84 25.21
CA ASP A 220 10.61 -2.91 25.75
C ASP A 220 9.24 -3.13 25.10
N ALA A 221 9.21 -3.41 23.80
CA ALA A 221 8.00 -3.81 23.08
C ALA A 221 7.34 -5.06 23.70
N LEU A 222 8.14 -6.05 24.09
CA LEU A 222 7.64 -7.24 24.77
C LEU A 222 7.10 -6.94 26.18
N LEU A 223 7.73 -6.01 26.91
CA LEU A 223 7.32 -5.62 28.26
C LEU A 223 5.99 -4.86 28.27
N THR A 224 5.63 -4.14 27.20
CA THR A 224 4.31 -3.47 27.09
C THR A 224 3.13 -4.46 27.09
N GLY A 225 3.37 -5.72 26.71
CA GLY A 225 2.32 -6.73 26.55
C GLY A 225 1.39 -6.49 25.35
N LYS A 226 1.63 -5.46 24.53
CA LYS A 226 0.81 -5.10 23.38
C LYS A 226 0.95 -6.10 22.23
N LYS A 227 0.03 -6.00 21.27
CA LYS A 227 0.19 -6.62 19.96
C LYS A 227 1.34 -5.91 19.22
N LEU A 228 2.16 -6.70 18.54
CA LEU A 228 3.27 -6.20 17.74
C LEU A 228 3.01 -6.56 16.29
N TRP A 229 3.02 -5.60 15.39
CA TRP A 229 2.78 -5.79 13.97
C TRP A 229 3.96 -5.26 13.15
N SER A 230 4.33 -5.99 12.09
CA SER A 230 5.06 -5.37 10.99
C SER A 230 4.02 -4.62 10.16
N SER A 231 3.78 -3.35 10.50
CA SER A 231 2.69 -2.53 9.93
C SER A 231 3.03 -1.96 8.55
N GLU A 232 4.29 -2.12 8.15
CA GLU A 232 4.80 -1.98 6.78
C GLU A 232 6.04 -2.86 6.58
N ASP A 233 6.03 -3.69 5.55
CA ASP A 233 7.11 -4.60 5.19
C ASP A 233 7.07 -4.87 3.67
N TYR A 234 7.90 -5.80 3.17
CA TYR A 234 8.00 -6.15 1.75
C TYR A 234 8.75 -5.10 0.91
N SER A 235 8.05 -4.16 0.27
CA SER A 235 8.62 -3.11 -0.59
C SER A 235 9.69 -3.63 -1.55
N THR A 236 9.46 -4.81 -2.14
CA THR A 236 10.47 -5.49 -2.98
C THR A 236 9.84 -5.87 -4.29
N PHE A 237 10.61 -5.75 -5.37
CA PHE A 237 10.17 -6.07 -6.72
C PHE A 237 9.50 -7.43 -6.78
N ASN A 238 8.32 -7.50 -7.40
CA ASN A 238 7.40 -8.62 -7.27
C ASN A 238 7.70 -9.86 -8.11
N ASP A 239 8.98 -10.08 -8.38
CA ASP A 239 9.48 -11.28 -9.01
C ASP A 239 9.65 -12.43 -8.00
N ASN A 240 10.41 -13.46 -8.39
CA ASN A 240 10.69 -14.59 -7.53
C ASN A 240 11.52 -14.23 -6.28
N PHE A 241 12.40 -13.22 -6.34
CA PHE A 241 13.16 -12.77 -5.18
C PHE A 241 12.26 -12.06 -4.18
N GLY A 242 11.38 -11.17 -4.65
CA GLY A 242 10.33 -10.56 -3.81
C GLY A 242 9.41 -11.60 -3.20
N ALA A 243 8.94 -12.59 -3.98
CA ALA A 243 8.13 -13.68 -3.46
C ALA A 243 8.85 -14.50 -2.38
N GLY A 244 10.16 -14.75 -2.55
CA GLY A 244 10.98 -15.41 -1.54
C GLY A 244 11.15 -14.57 -0.27
N CYS A 245 11.39 -13.27 -0.40
CA CYS A 245 11.39 -12.32 0.71
C CYS A 245 10.07 -12.41 1.49
N TRP A 246 8.94 -12.30 0.79
CA TRP A 246 7.60 -12.32 1.39
C TRP A 246 7.31 -13.64 2.11
N ALA A 247 7.61 -14.78 1.47
CA ALA A 247 7.41 -16.11 2.05
C ALA A 247 8.15 -16.26 3.38
N ARG A 248 9.41 -15.81 3.42
CA ARG A 248 10.27 -15.89 4.60
C ARG A 248 9.75 -15.00 5.73
N ILE A 249 9.48 -13.73 5.47
CA ILE A 249 9.12 -12.78 6.54
C ILE A 249 7.73 -13.04 7.11
N LEU A 250 6.79 -13.58 6.34
CA LEU A 250 5.47 -14.00 6.84
C LEU A 250 5.56 -15.02 8.00
N ASN A 251 6.54 -15.94 7.95
CA ASN A 251 6.80 -16.85 9.06
C ASN A 251 7.71 -16.19 10.12
N TRP A 252 8.83 -15.61 9.69
CA TRP A 252 9.89 -15.17 10.59
C TRP A 252 9.46 -14.00 11.48
N ASN A 253 8.58 -13.12 11.02
CA ASN A 253 8.07 -12.01 11.83
C ASN A 253 7.42 -12.51 13.12
N TYR A 254 6.69 -13.63 13.08
CA TYR A 254 6.16 -14.24 14.30
C TYR A 254 7.22 -15.08 15.05
N VAL A 255 7.98 -15.91 14.34
CA VAL A 255 8.98 -16.82 14.95
C VAL A 255 10.03 -16.05 15.75
N ASN A 256 10.57 -14.97 15.18
CA ASN A 256 11.68 -14.20 15.75
C ASN A 256 11.18 -12.99 16.54
N GLY A 257 10.20 -12.26 16.00
CA GLY A 257 9.75 -10.97 16.52
C GLY A 257 8.46 -11.01 17.33
N ARG A 258 7.79 -12.17 17.41
CA ARG A 258 6.44 -12.32 17.97
C ARG A 258 5.40 -11.39 17.34
N MET A 259 5.64 -10.94 16.11
CA MET A 259 4.72 -10.09 15.39
C MET A 259 3.56 -10.92 14.83
N THR A 260 2.35 -10.43 15.03
CA THR A 260 1.09 -11.19 14.84
C THR A 260 0.31 -10.76 13.60
N SER A 261 0.82 -9.75 12.91
CA SER A 261 0.38 -9.29 11.59
C SER A 261 1.59 -8.80 10.80
N THR A 262 1.48 -8.85 9.48
CA THR A 262 2.46 -8.30 8.53
C THR A 262 1.69 -7.72 7.34
N ILE A 263 1.97 -6.46 7.01
CA ILE A 263 1.29 -5.70 5.96
C ILE A 263 2.32 -5.33 4.88
N SER A 264 2.06 -5.75 3.64
CA SER A 264 2.91 -5.44 2.49
C SER A 264 2.70 -4.01 2.02
N TRP A 265 3.76 -3.21 1.95
CA TRP A 265 3.81 -2.07 1.04
C TRP A 265 4.40 -2.55 -0.30
N ASN A 266 3.68 -2.48 -1.42
CA ASN A 266 2.28 -2.05 -1.56
C ASN A 266 1.32 -3.18 -1.98
N LEU A 267 0.02 -2.90 -1.91
CA LEU A 267 -1.06 -3.82 -2.25
C LEU A 267 -0.94 -4.31 -3.70
N ILE A 268 -0.69 -3.37 -4.62
CA ILE A 268 -0.67 -3.59 -6.05
C ILE A 268 0.16 -2.49 -6.72
N ALA A 269 0.98 -2.88 -7.69
CA ALA A 269 1.69 -1.94 -8.53
C ALA A 269 0.76 -1.42 -9.64
N SER A 270 0.06 -0.33 -9.35
CA SER A 270 -0.82 0.38 -10.28
C SER A 270 -0.42 1.85 -10.38
N TYR A 271 0.84 2.09 -10.63
CA TYR A 271 1.50 3.36 -10.89
C TYR A 271 2.50 3.14 -12.02
N TYR A 272 3.04 4.21 -12.62
CA TYR A 272 4.03 4.06 -13.70
C TYR A 272 5.31 3.37 -13.19
N GLU A 273 5.79 2.34 -13.89
CA GLU A 273 6.95 1.54 -13.47
C GLU A 273 8.23 2.37 -13.25
N ASP A 274 8.42 3.46 -14.00
CA ASP A 274 9.59 4.35 -13.87
C ASP A 274 9.52 5.33 -12.68
N LEU A 275 8.45 5.28 -11.87
CA LEU A 275 8.40 5.96 -10.57
C LEU A 275 9.25 5.21 -9.53
N SER A 276 9.29 5.74 -8.31
CA SER A 276 10.01 5.09 -7.23
C SER A 276 9.47 3.66 -7.03
N PHE A 277 10.34 2.71 -6.69
CA PHE A 277 9.91 1.34 -6.33
C PHE A 277 8.96 0.68 -7.35
N GLY A 278 9.21 0.86 -8.65
CA GLY A 278 8.43 0.26 -9.73
C GLY A 278 8.20 -1.24 -9.51
N ARG A 279 6.94 -1.66 -9.57
CA ARG A 279 6.50 -3.06 -9.35
C ARG A 279 6.78 -3.67 -7.97
N ASP A 280 6.82 -2.87 -6.91
CA ASP A 280 6.98 -3.35 -5.53
C ASP A 280 5.64 -3.72 -4.85
N GLY A 281 4.62 -4.11 -5.64
CA GLY A 281 3.31 -4.55 -5.14
C GLY A 281 3.11 -6.06 -5.15
N LEU A 282 2.11 -6.60 -4.44
CA LEU A 282 1.85 -8.06 -4.45
C LEU A 282 1.52 -8.61 -5.85
N MET A 283 0.99 -7.77 -6.74
CA MET A 283 0.76 -8.04 -8.16
C MET A 283 0.92 -6.75 -8.98
N THR A 284 0.93 -6.85 -10.31
CA THR A 284 1.10 -5.70 -11.22
C THR A 284 -0.16 -5.44 -12.05
N ALA A 285 -0.63 -4.19 -12.08
CA ALA A 285 -1.70 -3.72 -12.94
C ALA A 285 -1.51 -2.24 -13.29
N GLU A 286 -0.51 -1.96 -14.12
CA GLU A 286 -0.09 -0.60 -14.49
C GLU A 286 -0.48 -0.18 -15.93
N GLU A 287 -1.19 -1.03 -16.67
CA GLU A 287 -1.62 -0.76 -18.05
C GLU A 287 -3.16 -0.73 -18.25
N PRO A 288 -3.90 0.20 -17.62
CA PRO A 288 -5.35 0.30 -17.80
C PRO A 288 -5.79 0.51 -19.26
N TRP A 289 -4.94 1.07 -20.11
CA TRP A 289 -5.20 1.27 -21.55
C TRP A 289 -5.20 -0.04 -22.35
N SER A 290 -4.43 -1.05 -21.95
CA SER A 290 -4.39 -2.38 -22.59
C SER A 290 -5.32 -3.38 -21.89
N GLY A 291 -5.52 -3.20 -20.57
CA GLY A 291 -6.19 -4.17 -19.71
C GLY A 291 -5.27 -5.30 -19.24
N HIS A 292 -3.98 -5.25 -19.56
CA HIS A 292 -2.98 -6.22 -19.12
C HIS A 292 -2.74 -6.12 -17.62
N TYR A 293 -2.69 -7.25 -16.92
CA TYR A 293 -2.24 -7.34 -15.54
C TYR A 293 -1.48 -8.65 -15.34
N VAL A 294 -0.67 -8.72 -14.29
CA VAL A 294 0.12 -9.92 -13.96
C VAL A 294 -0.18 -10.35 -12.54
N VAL A 295 -0.66 -11.59 -12.38
CA VAL A 295 -0.85 -12.21 -11.07
C VAL A 295 0.48 -12.83 -10.63
N GLU A 296 1.26 -12.03 -9.93
CA GLU A 296 2.62 -12.37 -9.55
C GLU A 296 2.69 -13.42 -8.43
N ALA A 297 3.88 -14.00 -8.24
CA ALA A 297 4.13 -15.02 -7.22
C ALA A 297 3.72 -14.59 -5.77
N PRO A 298 3.93 -13.34 -5.32
CA PRO A 298 3.53 -12.91 -3.98
C PRO A 298 2.04 -13.08 -3.66
N ILE A 299 1.13 -13.03 -4.65
CA ILE A 299 -0.31 -13.36 -4.45
C ILE A 299 -0.47 -14.78 -3.90
N TRP A 300 0.25 -15.71 -4.51
CA TRP A 300 0.17 -17.13 -4.17
C TRP A 300 0.93 -17.46 -2.89
N ILE A 301 2.02 -16.75 -2.61
CA ILE A 301 2.71 -16.82 -1.31
C ILE A 301 1.78 -16.34 -0.19
N THR A 302 1.05 -15.24 -0.41
CA THR A 302 0.07 -14.74 0.56
C THR A 302 -1.03 -15.78 0.84
N ALA A 303 -1.53 -16.44 -0.21
CA ALA A 303 -2.58 -17.45 -0.13
C ALA A 303 -2.20 -18.67 0.74
N HIS A 304 -0.91 -19.02 0.86
CA HIS A 304 -0.44 -20.09 1.76
C HIS A 304 -0.76 -19.84 3.24
N THR A 305 -0.98 -18.59 3.63
CA THR A 305 -1.41 -18.21 4.97
C THR A 305 -2.89 -17.84 5.01
N THR A 306 -3.32 -16.92 4.14
CA THR A 306 -4.63 -16.25 4.27
C THR A 306 -5.81 -17.16 3.96
N GLN A 307 -5.67 -18.15 3.08
CA GLN A 307 -6.77 -19.08 2.80
C GLN A 307 -6.98 -20.10 3.93
N PHE A 308 -6.04 -20.22 4.89
CA PHE A 308 -5.99 -21.32 5.85
C PHE A 308 -5.85 -20.89 7.31
N ALA A 309 -5.77 -19.60 7.59
CA ALA A 309 -5.85 -19.02 8.92
C ALA A 309 -6.62 -17.70 8.83
N GLN A 310 -7.37 -17.35 9.86
CA GLN A 310 -8.15 -16.09 9.90
C GLN A 310 -7.78 -15.27 11.15
N PRO A 311 -7.91 -13.94 11.13
CA PRO A 311 -7.79 -13.13 12.34
C PRO A 311 -8.68 -13.69 13.46
N GLY A 312 -8.11 -13.94 14.64
CA GLY A 312 -8.81 -14.73 15.67
C GLY A 312 -8.19 -16.08 15.98
N TRP A 313 -7.54 -16.69 15.00
CA TRP A 313 -6.78 -17.93 15.21
C TRP A 313 -5.61 -17.67 16.15
N THR A 314 -5.06 -18.73 16.74
CA THR A 314 -3.93 -18.61 17.66
C THR A 314 -2.79 -19.49 17.17
N TYR A 315 -1.58 -18.93 17.18
CA TYR A 315 -0.37 -19.72 16.92
C TYR A 315 -0.19 -20.78 18.00
N LEU A 316 0.40 -21.92 17.66
CA LEU A 316 0.93 -22.85 18.66
C LEU A 316 2.21 -22.29 19.29
N GLN A 317 2.56 -22.78 20.48
CA GLN A 317 3.88 -22.49 21.07
C GLN A 317 5.00 -23.27 20.39
N THR A 318 4.66 -24.39 19.75
CA THR A 318 5.59 -25.28 19.07
C THR A 318 5.81 -24.87 17.62
N ILE A 319 6.41 -23.71 17.43
CA ILE A 319 6.84 -23.14 16.14
C ILE A 319 8.36 -22.94 16.15
N GLY A 320 8.99 -22.73 14.99
CA GLY A 320 10.41 -22.39 14.96
C GLY A 320 11.12 -22.71 13.66
N ASN A 321 12.45 -22.81 13.76
CA ASN A 321 13.34 -23.08 12.64
C ASN A 321 13.45 -24.58 12.36
N LEU A 322 13.68 -24.91 11.09
CA LEU A 322 14.04 -26.25 10.63
C LEU A 322 15.54 -26.50 10.84
N THR A 323 15.94 -27.76 11.00
CA THR A 323 17.31 -28.18 11.31
C THR A 323 18.32 -27.69 10.27
N HIS A 324 17.99 -27.77 8.97
CA HIS A 324 18.89 -27.36 7.88
C HIS A 324 18.42 -26.07 7.19
N GLY A 325 17.84 -25.12 7.95
CA GLY A 325 17.37 -23.83 7.46
C GLY A 325 15.93 -23.86 6.95
N GLY A 326 15.29 -22.68 6.94
CA GLY A 326 13.84 -22.53 6.80
C GLY A 326 13.12 -22.54 8.14
N SER A 327 11.81 -22.33 8.12
CA SER A 327 10.97 -22.21 9.31
C SER A 327 9.60 -22.84 9.13
N TYR A 328 8.92 -23.06 10.25
CA TYR A 328 7.52 -23.48 10.26
C TYR A 328 6.74 -22.75 11.36
N VAL A 329 5.49 -22.42 11.03
CA VAL A 329 4.48 -21.95 11.97
C VAL A 329 3.28 -22.87 11.95
N ALA A 330 2.54 -22.92 13.05
CA ALA A 330 1.30 -23.68 13.15
C ALA A 330 0.24 -22.87 13.89
N LEU A 331 -1.00 -22.92 13.42
CA LEU A 331 -2.13 -22.16 13.95
C LEU A 331 -3.37 -23.06 14.11
N THR A 332 -4.22 -22.72 15.07
CA THR A 332 -5.51 -23.36 15.30
C THR A 332 -6.60 -22.33 15.57
N ASP A 333 -7.84 -22.67 15.22
CA ASP A 333 -9.05 -21.90 15.55
C ASP A 333 -9.65 -22.27 16.92
N GLY A 334 -9.04 -23.24 17.63
CA GLY A 334 -9.56 -23.78 18.89
C GLY A 334 -10.80 -24.68 18.73
N GLN A 335 -11.22 -24.96 17.50
CA GLN A 335 -12.40 -25.76 17.15
C GLN A 335 -12.02 -27.06 16.43
N GLY A 336 -10.73 -27.42 16.46
CA GLY A 336 -10.18 -28.64 15.90
C GLY A 336 -9.48 -28.46 14.56
N ASN A 337 -9.51 -27.25 13.96
CA ASN A 337 -8.70 -27.01 12.77
C ASN A 337 -7.23 -26.76 13.13
N LEU A 338 -6.36 -27.25 12.25
CA LEU A 338 -4.91 -27.07 12.33
C LEU A 338 -4.40 -26.67 10.94
N THR A 339 -3.56 -25.64 10.91
CA THR A 339 -2.82 -25.20 9.72
C THR A 339 -1.35 -25.10 10.08
N ILE A 340 -0.48 -25.75 9.29
CA ILE A 340 0.98 -25.73 9.40
C ILE A 340 1.53 -25.14 8.11
N ILE A 341 2.36 -24.10 8.22
CA ILE A 341 2.95 -23.40 7.08
C ILE A 341 4.47 -23.50 7.21
N ILE A 342 5.12 -24.00 6.17
CA ILE A 342 6.56 -24.28 6.14
C ILE A 342 7.16 -23.51 4.97
N GLU A 343 8.31 -22.88 5.19
CA GLU A 343 9.11 -22.25 4.13
C GLU A 343 10.59 -22.65 4.23
N THR A 344 11.26 -22.79 3.09
CA THR A 344 12.69 -23.13 2.98
C THR A 344 13.45 -22.15 2.10
N MET A 345 13.14 -20.86 2.20
CA MET A 345 13.72 -19.83 1.34
C MET A 345 15.23 -19.70 1.56
N THR A 346 16.01 -19.85 0.50
CA THR A 346 17.45 -19.60 0.56
C THR A 346 17.73 -18.11 0.70
N ARG A 347 18.86 -17.77 1.34
CA ARG A 347 19.26 -16.37 1.55
C ARG A 347 19.26 -15.57 0.24
N ASN A 348 19.96 -16.06 -0.78
CA ASN A 348 20.18 -15.32 -2.02
C ASN A 348 18.90 -15.14 -2.85
N HIS A 349 17.87 -15.95 -2.61
CA HIS A 349 16.59 -15.91 -3.31
C HIS A 349 15.48 -15.25 -2.49
N SER A 350 15.81 -14.68 -1.33
CA SER A 350 14.82 -14.07 -0.43
C SER A 350 15.30 -12.79 0.23
N GLU A 351 16.26 -12.09 -0.37
CA GLU A 351 16.63 -10.76 0.11
C GLU A 351 15.49 -9.78 -0.12
N CYS A 352 15.06 -9.11 0.95
CA CYS A 352 14.18 -7.95 0.85
C CYS A 352 15.04 -6.70 0.66
N ILE A 353 14.48 -5.59 0.18
CA ILE A 353 15.25 -4.34 0.08
C ILE A 353 15.69 -3.80 1.45
N ARG A 354 14.94 -4.12 2.51
CA ARG A 354 15.13 -3.59 3.87
C ARG A 354 14.77 -4.64 4.93
N PRO A 355 15.58 -4.78 6.00
CA PRO A 355 16.99 -4.41 6.09
C PRO A 355 17.87 -5.42 5.33
N SER A 356 19.18 -5.18 5.30
CA SER A 356 20.13 -6.18 4.79
C SER A 356 20.02 -7.50 5.56
N LEU A 357 19.97 -8.61 4.82
CA LEU A 357 19.74 -9.95 5.37
C LEU A 357 21.08 -10.62 5.80
N PRO A 358 21.25 -10.96 7.10
CA PRO A 358 22.44 -11.67 7.58
C PRO A 358 22.63 -13.04 6.89
N PRO A 359 23.85 -13.59 6.89
CA PRO A 359 24.10 -14.89 6.25
C PRO A 359 23.43 -16.04 7.01
N PHE A 360 22.78 -16.94 6.26
CA PHE A 360 22.31 -18.24 6.71
C PHE A 360 22.32 -19.24 5.55
N ASN A 361 22.31 -20.53 5.87
CA ASN A 361 22.30 -21.61 4.89
C ASN A 361 20.98 -22.37 4.94
N VAL A 362 20.52 -22.81 3.78
CA VAL A 362 19.40 -23.75 3.64
C VAL A 362 19.84 -24.90 2.76
N SER A 363 19.55 -26.13 3.16
CA SER A 363 19.77 -27.33 2.35
C SER A 363 18.62 -28.30 2.45
N ALA A 364 18.51 -29.18 1.45
CA ALA A 364 17.48 -30.22 1.44
C ALA A 364 17.54 -31.08 2.70
N GLN A 365 16.36 -31.43 3.23
CA GLN A 365 16.22 -32.14 4.50
C GLN A 365 14.93 -32.96 4.56
N GLU A 366 14.91 -33.96 5.44
CA GLU A 366 13.68 -34.65 5.81
C GLU A 366 13.15 -34.08 7.13
N ALA A 367 11.89 -33.64 7.12
CA ALA A 367 11.23 -33.05 8.27
C ALA A 367 10.08 -33.94 8.73
N THR A 368 10.28 -34.63 9.86
CA THR A 368 9.23 -35.41 10.52
C THR A 368 8.49 -34.58 11.56
N PHE A 369 7.17 -34.52 11.42
CA PHE A 369 6.25 -33.83 12.33
C PHE A 369 5.43 -34.85 13.12
N HIS A 370 5.11 -34.51 14.36
CA HIS A 370 4.31 -35.34 15.26
C HIS A 370 3.17 -34.51 15.86
N LEU A 371 1.94 -34.83 15.47
CA LEU A 371 0.70 -34.26 15.98
C LEU A 371 0.35 -34.90 17.32
N LYS A 372 0.28 -34.10 18.38
CA LYS A 372 -0.04 -34.54 19.74
C LYS A 372 -1.30 -33.86 20.28
N SER A 373 -1.75 -34.35 21.43
CA SER A 373 -2.84 -33.73 22.19
C SER A 373 -4.12 -33.63 21.35
N SER A 374 -4.77 -32.48 21.27
CA SER A 374 -6.02 -32.29 20.51
C SER A 374 -5.87 -32.62 19.02
N PHE A 375 -4.64 -32.55 18.48
CA PHE A 375 -4.34 -32.85 17.08
C PHE A 375 -4.04 -34.34 16.81
N ALA A 376 -3.91 -35.17 17.85
CA ALA A 376 -3.53 -36.58 17.71
C ALA A 376 -4.57 -37.43 16.94
N SER A 377 -5.82 -36.99 16.90
CA SER A 377 -6.90 -37.65 16.14
C SER A 377 -6.93 -37.28 14.66
N ILE A 378 -6.11 -36.34 14.21
CA ILE A 378 -6.04 -35.96 12.79
C ILE A 378 -5.39 -37.09 12.01
N THR A 379 -6.13 -37.66 11.05
CA THR A 379 -5.68 -38.76 10.21
C THR A 379 -5.22 -38.32 8.82
N GLN A 380 -5.53 -37.08 8.44
CA GLN A 380 -5.22 -36.55 7.11
C GLN A 380 -5.13 -35.02 7.12
N LEU A 381 -4.20 -34.47 6.34
CA LEU A 381 -4.06 -33.03 6.09
C LEU A 381 -4.08 -32.76 4.58
N GLN A 382 -4.83 -31.74 4.13
CA GLN A 382 -4.73 -31.20 2.78
C GLN A 382 -3.32 -30.63 2.57
N LEU A 383 -2.77 -30.74 1.36
CA LEU A 383 -1.44 -30.27 1.03
C LEU A 383 -1.49 -29.22 -0.09
N TRP A 384 -0.93 -28.05 0.18
CA TRP A 384 -0.71 -27.00 -0.81
C TRP A 384 0.79 -26.73 -0.94
N TYR A 385 1.26 -26.54 -2.16
CA TYR A 385 2.67 -26.48 -2.48
C TYR A 385 3.02 -25.37 -3.47
N SER A 386 4.12 -24.67 -3.20
CA SER A 386 4.79 -23.77 -4.14
C SER A 386 6.31 -24.02 -4.19
N LYS A 387 6.88 -23.84 -5.39
CA LYS A 387 8.32 -23.84 -5.69
C LYS A 387 8.66 -22.59 -6.48
N LEU A 388 9.54 -21.76 -5.95
CA LEU A 388 10.18 -20.69 -6.70
C LEU A 388 11.41 -21.28 -7.40
N ASN A 389 11.31 -21.51 -8.71
CA ASN A 389 12.32 -22.30 -9.42
C ASN A 389 13.30 -21.38 -10.17
N PHE A 390 14.37 -21.00 -9.50
CA PHE A 390 15.40 -20.10 -10.05
C PHE A 390 16.24 -20.74 -11.17
N ASN A 391 16.38 -22.07 -11.16
CA ASN A 391 17.17 -22.80 -12.17
C ASN A 391 16.46 -22.89 -13.53
N THR A 392 15.18 -23.27 -13.53
CA THR A 392 14.40 -23.48 -14.76
C THR A 392 13.52 -22.30 -15.12
N LYS A 393 13.35 -21.34 -14.20
CA LYS A 393 12.42 -20.20 -14.29
C LYS A 393 10.95 -20.62 -14.48
N LYS A 394 10.62 -21.86 -14.15
CA LYS A 394 9.25 -22.41 -14.18
C LYS A 394 8.78 -22.70 -12.77
N ASN A 395 8.07 -21.73 -12.18
CA ASN A 395 7.53 -21.86 -10.84
C ASN A 395 6.38 -22.87 -10.79
N VAL A 396 6.21 -23.49 -9.63
CA VAL A 396 4.95 -24.13 -9.25
C VAL A 396 4.34 -23.23 -8.19
N LEU A 397 3.14 -22.71 -8.40
CA LEU A 397 2.52 -21.76 -7.49
C LEU A 397 1.16 -22.30 -7.02
N PHE A 398 0.99 -22.39 -5.71
CA PHE A 398 -0.25 -22.74 -5.02
C PHE A 398 -0.95 -23.98 -5.57
N LYS A 399 -0.17 -25.03 -5.83
CA LYS A 399 -0.68 -26.30 -6.33
C LYS A 399 -1.28 -27.10 -5.17
N LYS A 400 -2.51 -27.57 -5.33
CA LYS A 400 -3.10 -28.57 -4.44
C LYS A 400 -2.57 -29.95 -4.81
N ASP A 401 -1.89 -30.60 -3.88
CA ASP A 401 -1.39 -31.97 -4.02
C ASP A 401 -2.26 -32.95 -3.24
N ASP A 402 -1.95 -34.24 -3.40
CA ASP A 402 -2.65 -35.30 -2.67
C ASP A 402 -2.51 -35.08 -1.15
N PRO A 403 -3.60 -35.24 -0.38
CA PRO A 403 -3.54 -35.08 1.06
C PRO A 403 -2.54 -36.04 1.72
N ILE A 404 -1.82 -35.53 2.73
CA ILE A 404 -0.89 -36.31 3.53
C ILE A 404 -1.67 -37.14 4.54
N LYS A 405 -1.46 -38.46 4.52
CA LYS A 405 -1.97 -39.37 5.55
C LYS A 405 -1.10 -39.31 6.79
N ILE A 406 -1.73 -39.26 7.95
CA ILE A 406 -1.08 -39.26 9.25
C ILE A 406 -1.17 -40.67 9.83
N SER A 407 -0.02 -41.25 10.15
CA SER A 407 0.09 -42.60 10.74
C SER A 407 0.66 -42.48 12.14
N ASP A 408 -0.07 -42.95 13.15
CA ASP A 408 0.30 -42.87 14.57
C ASP A 408 0.63 -41.43 15.05
N GLY A 409 -0.01 -40.43 14.44
CA GLY A 409 0.24 -39.01 14.70
C GLY A 409 1.46 -38.43 13.97
N TYR A 410 2.14 -39.21 13.11
CA TYR A 410 3.34 -38.79 12.39
C TYR A 410 3.12 -38.60 10.89
N PHE A 411 3.90 -37.68 10.33
CA PHE A 411 4.15 -37.58 8.90
C PHE A 411 5.56 -37.04 8.65
N THR A 412 6.12 -37.33 7.47
CA THR A 412 7.44 -36.84 7.05
C THR A 412 7.34 -36.21 5.68
N LEU A 413 7.97 -35.04 5.52
CA LEU A 413 8.14 -34.37 4.25
C LEU A 413 9.61 -34.37 3.83
N LYS A 414 9.86 -34.54 2.55
CA LYS A 414 11.15 -34.25 1.92
C LYS A 414 11.09 -32.81 1.45
N LEU A 415 11.87 -31.95 2.08
CA LEU A 415 11.94 -30.53 1.78
C LEU A 415 13.20 -30.25 0.97
N ASP A 416 13.06 -29.57 -0.15
CA ASP A 416 14.17 -28.97 -0.88
C ASP A 416 14.15 -27.45 -0.63
N VAL A 417 15.05 -26.71 -1.27
CA VAL A 417 15.20 -25.26 -1.11
C VAL A 417 14.13 -24.46 -1.87
N ASP A 418 13.82 -23.25 -1.41
CA ASP A 418 12.90 -22.32 -2.08
C ASP A 418 11.47 -22.90 -2.28
N GLU A 419 11.00 -23.66 -1.29
CA GLU A 419 9.68 -24.28 -1.25
C GLU A 419 8.80 -23.72 -0.14
N ILE A 420 7.48 -23.72 -0.39
CA ILE A 420 6.45 -23.39 0.58
C ILE A 420 5.43 -24.52 0.62
N TYR A 421 5.09 -24.96 1.83
CA TYR A 421 4.07 -25.97 2.08
C TYR A 421 3.03 -25.43 3.05
N THR A 422 1.75 -25.63 2.74
CA THR A 422 0.67 -25.49 3.72
C THR A 422 -0.02 -26.84 3.90
N LEU A 423 0.03 -27.36 5.12
CA LEU A 423 -0.68 -28.56 5.55
C LEU A 423 -1.83 -28.16 6.45
N THR A 424 -3.05 -28.52 6.11
CA THR A 424 -4.21 -28.02 6.86
C THR A 424 -5.38 -29.01 6.89
N THR A 425 -6.19 -28.93 7.94
CA THR A 425 -7.50 -29.58 7.98
C THR A 425 -8.56 -28.83 7.17
N VAL A 426 -8.33 -27.54 6.88
CA VAL A 426 -9.25 -26.68 6.14
C VAL A 426 -9.34 -27.13 4.68
N THR A 427 -10.57 -27.39 4.21
CA THR A 427 -10.82 -27.94 2.88
C THR A 427 -11.23 -26.89 1.84
N THR A 428 -11.38 -25.62 2.23
CA THR A 428 -11.90 -24.54 1.38
C THR A 428 -10.88 -23.92 0.43
N GLY A 429 -9.59 -24.23 0.58
CA GLY A 429 -8.53 -23.67 -0.26
C GLY A 429 -8.81 -23.86 -1.75
N HIS A 430 -8.53 -22.84 -2.53
CA HIS A 430 -8.78 -22.82 -3.96
C HIS A 430 -7.84 -21.84 -4.67
N LYS A 431 -7.19 -22.33 -5.73
CA LYS A 431 -6.39 -21.49 -6.63
C LYS A 431 -7.32 -20.83 -7.64
N GLY A 432 -7.68 -19.58 -7.38
CA GLY A 432 -8.50 -18.75 -8.24
C GLY A 432 -7.95 -18.64 -9.65
N PHE A 433 -8.84 -18.62 -10.64
CA PHE A 433 -8.47 -18.57 -12.04
C PHE A 433 -9.44 -17.70 -12.84
N TYR A 434 -8.86 -16.83 -13.65
CA TYR A 434 -9.50 -16.15 -14.77
C TYR A 434 -8.67 -16.43 -16.04
N PRO A 435 -9.27 -16.35 -17.25
CA PRO A 435 -8.51 -16.39 -18.49
C PRO A 435 -7.43 -15.30 -18.53
N ASP A 436 -6.36 -15.56 -19.28
CA ASP A 436 -5.27 -14.60 -19.43
C ASP A 436 -5.80 -13.23 -19.90
N PRO A 437 -5.33 -12.12 -19.30
CA PRO A 437 -5.69 -10.78 -19.75
C PRO A 437 -5.08 -10.49 -21.14
N PRO A 438 -5.46 -9.36 -21.77
CA PRO A 438 -4.80 -8.88 -22.98
C PRO A 438 -3.28 -8.81 -22.81
N ASN A 439 -2.55 -8.94 -23.92
CA ASN A 439 -1.11 -8.74 -23.94
C ASN A 439 -0.76 -7.30 -23.54
N SER A 440 0.40 -7.13 -22.89
CA SER A 440 0.98 -5.82 -22.61
C SER A 440 1.07 -4.96 -23.87
N ALA A 441 0.82 -3.66 -23.71
CA ALA A 441 0.98 -2.67 -24.76
C ALA A 441 1.43 -1.33 -24.18
N SER A 442 2.32 -0.64 -24.90
CA SER A 442 2.74 0.72 -24.55
C SER A 442 1.55 1.70 -24.51
N PHE A 443 1.71 2.81 -23.79
CA PHE A 443 0.73 3.88 -23.74
C PHE A 443 0.37 4.37 -25.15
N PRO A 444 -0.90 4.77 -25.42
CA PRO A 444 -1.31 5.28 -26.72
C PRO A 444 -0.43 6.42 -27.25
N LYS A 445 0.20 6.22 -28.43
CA LYS A 445 1.03 7.24 -29.11
C LYS A 445 0.29 8.55 -29.42
N LYS A 446 -1.04 8.51 -29.44
CA LYS A 446 -1.92 9.67 -29.55
C LYS A 446 -2.94 9.56 -28.43
N TYR A 447 -2.93 10.54 -27.55
CA TYR A 447 -3.85 10.65 -26.42
C TYR A 447 -4.50 12.03 -26.45
N PHE A 448 -5.78 12.08 -26.11
CA PHE A 448 -6.57 13.30 -26.01
C PHE A 448 -7.62 13.11 -24.92
N ASP A 449 -7.77 14.13 -24.08
CA ASP A 449 -8.81 14.24 -23.06
C ASP A 449 -9.30 15.69 -23.07
N ASP A 450 -10.60 15.89 -23.24
CA ASP A 450 -11.24 17.21 -23.19
C ASP A 450 -11.87 17.50 -21.82
N PHE A 451 -11.77 16.55 -20.90
CA PHE A 451 -12.32 16.59 -19.55
C PHE A 451 -13.85 16.77 -19.48
N ASN A 452 -14.56 16.56 -20.59
CA ASN A 452 -16.01 16.77 -20.69
C ASN A 452 -16.81 15.62 -20.04
N VAL A 453 -16.68 15.49 -18.72
CA VAL A 453 -17.35 14.48 -17.91
C VAL A 453 -18.22 15.18 -16.85
N GLU A 454 -19.54 15.19 -17.05
CA GLU A 454 -20.47 15.86 -16.13
C GLU A 454 -20.54 15.21 -14.74
N ASN A 455 -20.46 13.88 -14.69
CA ASN A 455 -20.55 13.09 -13.47
C ASN A 455 -19.37 12.09 -13.44
N PRO A 456 -18.16 12.56 -13.13
CA PRO A 456 -16.99 11.70 -13.16
C PRO A 456 -17.08 10.67 -12.02
N PRO A 457 -16.72 9.38 -12.28
CA PRO A 457 -16.79 8.33 -11.26
C PRO A 457 -15.71 8.49 -10.17
N PHE A 458 -14.68 9.29 -10.44
CA PHE A 458 -13.57 9.62 -9.54
C PHE A 458 -13.26 11.12 -9.67
N SER A 459 -12.58 11.71 -8.69
CA SER A 459 -12.32 13.16 -8.65
C SER A 459 -11.33 13.66 -9.69
N GLU A 460 -10.51 12.79 -10.28
CA GLU A 460 -9.43 13.15 -11.21
C GLU A 460 -9.57 12.39 -12.54
N ALA A 461 -9.11 13.01 -13.64
CA ALA A 461 -9.08 12.42 -14.98
C ALA A 461 -8.20 11.16 -15.06
N PRO A 462 -8.48 10.21 -15.98
CA PRO A 462 -7.68 9.00 -16.09
C PRO A 462 -6.22 9.29 -16.48
N TYR A 463 -5.31 8.43 -16.00
CA TYR A 463 -3.87 8.38 -16.34
C TYR A 463 -2.99 9.57 -15.89
N PHE A 464 -3.56 10.72 -15.57
CA PHE A 464 -2.82 11.76 -14.85
C PHE A 464 -2.35 11.20 -13.50
N ALA A 465 -1.10 11.47 -13.14
CA ALA A 465 -0.53 11.05 -11.86
C ALA A 465 0.15 12.26 -11.22
N ASP A 466 -0.57 12.89 -10.30
CA ASP A 466 -0.13 14.07 -9.58
C ASP A 466 1.13 13.77 -8.76
N GLN A 467 2.19 14.56 -8.95
CA GLN A 467 3.48 14.39 -8.26
C GLN A 467 3.78 15.54 -7.27
N THR A 468 3.07 16.65 -7.40
CA THR A 468 3.03 17.77 -6.44
C THR A 468 1.77 18.60 -6.71
N GLY A 469 1.01 18.92 -5.66
CA GLY A 469 -0.34 19.51 -5.80
C GLY A 469 -1.38 18.46 -6.16
N VAL A 470 -2.65 18.85 -6.24
CA VAL A 470 -3.77 17.95 -6.56
C VAL A 470 -4.58 18.57 -7.69
N PHE A 471 -4.91 17.77 -8.70
CA PHE A 471 -5.66 18.14 -9.88
C PHE A 471 -7.01 17.42 -9.88
N GLU A 472 -8.11 18.17 -10.02
CA GLU A 472 -9.47 17.61 -9.96
C GLU A 472 -10.29 18.03 -11.18
N TYR A 473 -11.23 17.17 -11.58
CA TYR A 473 -12.32 17.58 -12.47
C TYR A 473 -13.04 18.79 -11.86
N PHE A 474 -13.29 19.81 -12.68
CA PHE A 474 -13.86 21.07 -12.23
C PHE A 474 -14.96 21.54 -13.19
N THR A 475 -16.12 21.84 -12.62
CA THR A 475 -17.24 22.46 -13.34
C THR A 475 -17.30 23.96 -13.03
N ASN A 476 -17.10 24.79 -14.05
CA ASN A 476 -17.26 26.24 -13.94
C ASN A 476 -18.72 26.64 -14.23
N PHE A 477 -19.55 26.71 -13.19
CA PHE A 477 -20.94 27.14 -13.32
C PHE A 477 -21.13 28.60 -13.73
N SER A 478 -20.07 29.42 -13.68
CA SER A 478 -20.12 30.84 -14.06
C SER A 478 -19.81 31.10 -15.53
N ASP A 479 -19.29 30.09 -16.25
CA ASP A 479 -18.96 30.18 -17.67
C ASP A 479 -19.51 28.94 -18.41
N PRO A 480 -20.70 29.01 -19.01
CA PRO A 480 -21.26 27.92 -19.80
C PRO A 480 -20.63 27.81 -21.20
N GLY A 481 -19.52 28.52 -21.44
CA GLY A 481 -18.76 28.47 -22.68
C GLY A 481 -18.02 27.14 -22.90
N PRO A 482 -17.06 27.10 -23.84
CA PRO A 482 -16.38 25.86 -24.24
C PRO A 482 -15.48 25.23 -23.16
N HIS A 483 -15.26 25.91 -22.04
CA HIS A 483 -14.44 25.45 -20.90
C HIS A 483 -15.25 25.34 -19.61
N ASN A 484 -16.51 24.91 -19.70
CA ASN A 484 -17.36 24.70 -18.53
C ASN A 484 -16.94 23.47 -17.70
N LEU A 485 -16.25 22.50 -18.32
CA LEU A 485 -15.68 21.31 -17.69
C LEU A 485 -14.17 21.28 -17.98
N THR A 486 -13.35 21.19 -16.93
CA THR A 486 -11.89 21.34 -17.01
C THR A 486 -11.19 20.46 -15.97
N LEU A 487 -9.86 20.36 -16.05
CA LEU A 487 -9.02 19.85 -14.96
C LEU A 487 -8.36 21.04 -14.23
N ARG A 488 -8.43 21.09 -12.90
CA ARG A 488 -7.98 22.25 -12.10
C ARG A 488 -7.07 21.83 -10.94
N GLN A 489 -5.97 22.54 -10.76
CA GLN A 489 -5.11 22.41 -9.58
C GLN A 489 -5.78 23.12 -8.38
N VAL A 490 -6.06 22.41 -7.27
CA VAL A 490 -6.89 22.89 -6.16
C VAL A 490 -6.14 23.25 -4.86
N VAL A 491 -4.91 22.79 -4.70
CA VAL A 491 -4.02 23.07 -3.56
C VAL A 491 -3.45 24.48 -3.66
N LYS A 492 -3.76 25.31 -2.65
CA LYS A 492 -3.37 26.74 -2.61
C LYS A 492 -2.22 27.04 -1.66
N GLN A 493 -1.91 26.12 -0.75
CA GLN A 493 -0.86 26.24 0.25
C GLN A 493 -0.08 24.93 0.28
N ARG A 494 1.25 25.02 0.42
CA ARG A 494 2.08 23.83 0.57
C ARG A 494 1.60 23.00 1.78
N PRO A 495 1.40 21.68 1.62
CA PRO A 495 1.03 20.79 2.71
C PRO A 495 2.07 20.74 3.83
N VAL A 496 1.70 20.13 4.95
CA VAL A 496 2.65 19.55 5.90
C VAL A 496 3.23 18.30 5.26
N SER A 497 4.34 18.49 4.55
CA SER A 497 4.88 17.51 3.61
C SER A 497 5.48 16.28 4.30
N TRP A 498 5.20 15.10 3.72
CA TRP A 498 5.96 13.89 3.99
C TRP A 498 7.22 13.87 3.11
N GLY A 499 7.05 13.84 1.79
CA GLY A 499 8.14 13.79 0.83
C GLY A 499 8.77 15.15 0.55
N TYR A 500 9.57 15.18 -0.52
CA TYR A 500 10.18 16.41 -1.03
C TYR A 500 9.38 16.96 -2.20
N ASP A 501 8.15 17.43 -1.95
CA ASP A 501 7.33 18.03 -3.00
C ASP A 501 8.11 19.14 -3.72
N ALA A 502 7.88 19.27 -5.03
CA ALA A 502 8.44 20.36 -5.80
C ALA A 502 7.90 21.72 -5.30
N ASP A 503 8.56 22.80 -5.67
CA ASP A 503 8.06 24.16 -5.37
C ASP A 503 6.94 24.56 -6.35
N GLN A 504 6.71 23.78 -7.40
CA GLN A 504 5.68 23.93 -8.43
C GLN A 504 4.84 22.66 -8.50
N THR A 505 3.54 22.80 -8.78
CA THR A 505 2.65 21.66 -8.96
C THR A 505 2.84 21.02 -10.33
N ILE A 506 2.77 19.69 -10.41
CA ILE A 506 2.94 18.93 -11.64
C ILE A 506 2.16 17.62 -11.56
N SER A 507 1.52 17.28 -12.68
CA SER A 507 0.92 15.97 -12.93
C SER A 507 1.54 15.39 -14.19
N ILE A 508 1.96 14.12 -14.14
CA ILE A 508 2.61 13.42 -15.26
C ILE A 508 1.61 12.48 -15.93
N ILE A 509 1.85 12.16 -17.21
CA ILE A 509 1.04 11.22 -17.99
C ILE A 509 1.86 10.67 -19.16
N GLY A 510 1.57 9.44 -19.56
CA GLY A 510 2.03 8.89 -20.84
C GLY A 510 3.00 7.73 -20.67
N ASP A 511 4.08 7.75 -21.46
CA ASP A 511 5.12 6.72 -21.52
C ASP A 511 6.48 7.40 -21.37
N HIS A 512 7.25 6.98 -20.37
CA HIS A 512 8.54 7.56 -20.01
C HIS A 512 9.57 7.48 -21.14
N SER A 513 9.43 6.49 -22.04
CA SER A 513 10.35 6.30 -23.16
C SER A 513 10.21 7.34 -24.28
N TRP A 514 9.15 8.15 -24.27
CA TRP A 514 8.87 9.11 -25.34
C TRP A 514 9.96 10.17 -25.50
N GLN A 515 10.53 10.23 -26.71
CA GLN A 515 11.49 11.26 -27.10
C GLN A 515 10.81 12.33 -27.95
N ASP A 516 10.28 11.98 -29.12
CA ASP A 516 9.67 12.96 -30.03
C ASP A 516 8.20 13.13 -29.68
N ILE A 517 7.85 14.28 -29.08
CA ILE A 517 6.52 14.51 -28.52
C ILE A 517 6.04 15.92 -28.83
N THR A 518 4.74 16.02 -29.08
CA THR A 518 4.02 17.30 -29.09
C THR A 518 2.95 17.26 -28.03
N VAL A 519 3.01 18.19 -27.09
CA VAL A 519 2.02 18.39 -26.02
C VAL A 519 1.26 19.67 -26.32
N SER A 520 -0.06 19.62 -26.28
CA SER A 520 -0.92 20.79 -26.44
C SER A 520 -2.00 20.78 -25.37
N CYS A 521 -2.25 21.94 -24.75
CA CYS A 521 -3.23 22.07 -23.67
C CYS A 521 -3.78 23.50 -23.65
N ASP A 522 -5.09 23.62 -23.44
CA ASP A 522 -5.72 24.90 -23.12
C ASP A 522 -5.52 25.19 -21.63
N ILE A 523 -5.07 26.42 -21.32
CA ILE A 523 -4.74 26.84 -19.98
C ILE A 523 -5.57 28.03 -19.52
N TYR A 524 -5.67 28.18 -18.21
CA TYR A 524 -6.28 29.34 -17.58
C TYR A 524 -5.45 29.79 -16.36
N LEU A 525 -5.07 31.06 -16.32
CA LEU A 525 -4.35 31.65 -15.18
C LEU A 525 -5.34 32.41 -14.28
N GLU A 526 -5.53 31.93 -13.05
CA GLU A 526 -6.49 32.54 -12.11
C GLU A 526 -5.92 33.76 -11.37
N THR A 527 -4.65 33.71 -10.98
CA THR A 527 -4.00 34.75 -10.17
C THR A 527 -3.19 35.73 -11.03
N ALA A 528 -3.00 36.95 -10.52
CA ALA A 528 -2.32 38.02 -11.26
C ALA A 528 -0.79 37.84 -11.34
N ASP A 529 -0.23 37.09 -10.41
CA ASP A 529 1.18 36.68 -10.28
C ASP A 529 1.39 35.21 -10.66
N GLY A 530 0.35 34.53 -11.14
CA GLY A 530 0.37 33.12 -11.47
C GLY A 530 1.18 32.78 -12.73
N GLY A 531 1.64 31.54 -12.78
CA GLY A 531 2.24 30.92 -13.95
C GLY A 531 1.78 29.47 -14.08
N VAL A 532 1.77 28.98 -15.31
CA VAL A 532 1.46 27.58 -15.64
C VAL A 532 2.44 27.09 -16.70
N PHE A 533 2.58 25.78 -16.86
CA PHE A 533 3.46 25.21 -17.87
C PHE A 533 2.88 23.93 -18.48
N VAL A 534 3.34 23.62 -19.68
CA VAL A 534 3.33 22.26 -20.24
C VAL A 534 4.76 21.76 -20.32
N ALA A 535 4.98 20.46 -20.14
CA ALA A 535 6.30 19.88 -20.14
C ALA A 535 6.39 18.62 -21.02
N ALA A 536 7.60 18.28 -21.43
CA ALA A 536 7.93 17.08 -22.19
C ALA A 536 9.24 16.48 -21.68
N ARG A 537 9.41 15.15 -21.85
CA ARG A 537 10.59 14.37 -21.41
C ARG A 537 10.93 14.58 -19.92
N VAL A 538 9.90 14.57 -19.07
CA VAL A 538 10.09 14.70 -17.61
C VAL A 538 10.76 13.42 -17.10
N ASP A 539 12.00 13.53 -16.59
CA ASP A 539 12.86 12.35 -16.36
C ASP A 539 12.82 11.80 -14.92
N GLN A 540 12.37 12.60 -13.95
CA GLN A 540 12.25 12.22 -12.53
C GLN A 540 10.85 12.60 -12.04
N SER A 541 10.33 11.84 -11.09
CA SER A 541 9.02 12.03 -10.44
C SER A 541 9.06 11.32 -9.08
N GLY A 542 7.91 11.10 -8.42
CA GLY A 542 7.86 10.49 -7.11
C GLY A 542 8.62 11.30 -6.06
N GLU A 543 9.40 10.62 -5.22
CA GLU A 543 10.27 11.23 -4.21
C GLU A 543 11.30 12.23 -4.80
N GLU A 544 11.65 12.07 -6.07
CA GLU A 544 12.65 12.89 -6.77
C GLU A 544 12.03 13.98 -7.65
N VAL A 545 10.72 14.24 -7.54
CA VAL A 545 9.99 15.26 -8.33
C VAL A 545 10.63 16.66 -8.26
N ARG A 546 11.26 17.04 -7.15
CA ARG A 546 11.94 18.34 -7.04
C ARG A 546 13.19 18.45 -7.94
N ARG A 547 13.71 17.32 -8.43
CA ARG A 547 14.88 17.23 -9.31
C ARG A 547 14.51 16.99 -10.78
N SER A 548 13.22 16.98 -11.13
CA SER A 548 12.75 16.75 -12.50
C SER A 548 13.42 17.67 -13.50
N LYS A 549 13.98 17.04 -14.54
CA LYS A 549 14.48 17.68 -15.75
C LYS A 549 13.59 17.29 -16.92
N GLY A 550 13.73 18.03 -18.00
CA GLY A 550 12.93 17.86 -19.21
C GLY A 550 12.96 19.13 -20.03
N VAL A 551 11.87 19.43 -20.73
CA VAL A 551 11.65 20.72 -21.37
C VAL A 551 10.33 21.28 -20.84
N PHE A 552 10.40 22.34 -20.04
CA PHE A 552 9.25 22.96 -19.41
C PHE A 552 8.97 24.30 -20.09
N TYR A 553 7.77 24.48 -20.66
CA TYR A 553 7.34 25.71 -21.30
C TYR A 553 6.33 26.45 -20.43
N TRP A 554 6.83 27.48 -19.73
CA TRP A 554 6.11 28.30 -18.77
C TRP A 554 5.54 29.55 -19.41
N VAL A 555 4.32 29.93 -19.03
CA VAL A 555 3.73 31.24 -19.32
C VAL A 555 3.21 31.87 -18.02
N PHE A 556 3.26 33.19 -17.96
CA PHE A 556 2.96 33.96 -16.74
C PHE A 556 1.92 35.03 -17.00
N ALA A 557 1.09 35.32 -16.01
CA ALA A 557 -0.01 36.29 -16.11
C ALA A 557 0.42 37.73 -16.47
N ASN A 558 1.72 38.04 -16.31
CA ASN A 558 2.34 39.30 -16.71
C ASN A 558 2.69 39.39 -18.22
N GLY A 559 2.34 38.38 -19.01
CA GLY A 559 2.57 38.35 -20.45
C GLY A 559 3.95 37.90 -20.89
N THR A 560 4.70 37.21 -20.02
CA THR A 560 6.02 36.62 -20.34
C THR A 560 5.96 35.10 -20.50
N TYR A 561 7.00 34.51 -21.08
CA TYR A 561 7.25 33.06 -21.05
C TYR A 561 8.69 32.74 -20.69
N LYS A 562 8.90 31.50 -20.23
CA LYS A 562 10.21 30.87 -20.10
C LYS A 562 10.17 29.45 -20.63
N VAL A 563 11.28 28.97 -21.16
CA VAL A 563 11.54 27.55 -21.43
C VAL A 563 12.72 27.16 -20.55
N THR A 564 12.56 26.16 -19.70
CA THR A 564 13.62 25.69 -18.79
C THR A 564 13.88 24.21 -19.02
N ASN A 565 15.05 23.73 -18.58
CA ASN A 565 15.36 22.30 -18.63
C ASN A 565 15.17 21.56 -17.30
N ASP A 566 14.69 22.26 -16.28
CA ASP A 566 14.44 21.77 -14.93
C ASP A 566 13.19 22.45 -14.35
N ILE A 567 12.46 21.72 -13.50
CA ILE A 567 11.20 22.18 -12.90
C ILE A 567 11.42 23.39 -11.98
N VAL A 568 12.58 23.47 -11.32
CA VAL A 568 12.95 24.58 -10.42
C VAL A 568 13.18 25.89 -11.20
N GLY A 569 13.35 25.79 -12.52
CA GLY A 569 13.57 26.93 -13.41
C GLY A 569 14.95 27.57 -13.27
N LYS A 570 15.96 26.81 -12.82
CA LYS A 570 17.34 27.32 -12.64
C LYS A 570 18.03 27.59 -13.97
N LYS A 571 17.86 26.72 -14.96
CA LYS A 571 18.49 26.87 -16.27
C LYS A 571 17.43 27.18 -17.33
N VAL A 572 17.42 28.46 -17.71
CA VAL A 572 16.56 29.02 -18.77
C VAL A 572 17.21 28.76 -20.13
N LEU A 573 16.47 28.13 -21.02
CA LEU A 573 16.85 27.86 -22.42
C LEU A 573 16.38 28.98 -23.34
N ALA A 574 15.20 29.55 -23.08
CA ALA A 574 14.64 30.68 -23.80
C ALA A 574 13.67 31.46 -22.90
N GLU A 575 13.50 32.75 -23.14
CA GLU A 575 12.49 33.58 -22.47
C GLU A 575 12.08 34.75 -23.37
N GLY A 576 10.91 35.32 -23.12
CA GLY A 576 10.39 36.42 -23.93
C GLY A 576 8.97 36.84 -23.57
N LEU A 577 8.31 37.54 -24.49
CA LEU A 577 6.91 37.96 -24.37
C LEU A 577 5.98 36.88 -24.96
N SER A 578 4.94 36.51 -24.21
CA SER A 578 3.90 35.57 -24.63
C SER A 578 2.56 36.24 -24.90
N GLY A 579 2.33 37.42 -24.31
CA GLY A 579 1.03 38.10 -24.37
C GLY A 579 -0.07 37.44 -23.52
N THR A 580 0.24 36.37 -22.78
CA THR A 580 -0.70 35.70 -21.86
C THR A 580 -1.13 36.62 -20.72
N ARG A 581 -2.35 36.41 -20.22
CA ARG A 581 -2.96 37.25 -19.18
C ARG A 581 -3.86 36.41 -18.29
N ARG A 582 -4.02 36.83 -17.03
CA ARG A 582 -5.00 36.23 -16.11
C ARG A 582 -6.42 36.33 -16.66
N GLY A 583 -7.25 35.35 -16.33
CA GLY A 583 -8.68 35.36 -16.64
C GLY A 583 -9.04 35.12 -18.10
N ILE A 584 -8.08 34.72 -18.95
CA ILE A 584 -8.26 34.47 -20.38
C ILE A 584 -7.69 33.09 -20.70
N TRP A 585 -8.43 32.30 -21.49
CA TRP A 585 -7.98 31.02 -22.01
C TRP A 585 -6.93 31.19 -23.12
N HIS A 586 -5.88 30.39 -23.07
CA HIS A 586 -4.83 30.32 -24.11
C HIS A 586 -4.52 28.87 -24.43
N THR A 587 -4.14 28.57 -25.68
CA THR A 587 -3.65 27.24 -26.06
C THR A 587 -2.12 27.25 -26.08
N LEU A 588 -1.48 26.40 -25.28
CA LEU A 588 -0.04 26.15 -25.36
C LEU A 588 0.22 24.94 -26.24
N THR A 589 1.28 25.00 -27.04
CA THR A 589 1.80 23.84 -27.77
C THR A 589 3.31 23.80 -27.63
N LEU A 590 3.82 22.67 -27.14
CA LEU A 590 5.24 22.37 -27.00
C LEU A 590 5.57 21.17 -27.89
N THR A 591 6.47 21.35 -28.85
CA THR A 591 7.00 20.27 -29.70
C THR A 591 8.49 20.09 -29.40
N VAL A 592 8.87 18.87 -29.01
CA VAL A 592 10.27 18.45 -28.81
C VAL A 592 10.57 17.33 -29.82
N LYS A 593 11.68 17.47 -30.55
CA LYS A 593 12.14 16.55 -31.59
C LYS A 593 13.61 16.22 -31.40
#